data_AF-A0A6N7P3G4-F1
#
_entry.id   AF-A0A6N7P3G4-F1
#
_cell.length_a   1.000
_cell.length_b   1.000
_cell.length_c   1.000
_cell.angle_alpha   90.00
_cell.angle_beta   90.00
_cell.angle_gamma   90.00
#
_symmetry.space_group_name_H-M   'P 1'
#
loop_
_entity.id
_entity.type
_entity.pdbx_description
1 polymer ?
#
loop_
_entity_poly.entity_id
_entity_poly.type
_entity_poly.pdbx_seq_one_letter_code
_entity_poly.pdbx_strand_id
1 'polypeptide(L)' 'MLRWALIFFIIAIVAAVFGFGGIAAGAVSIARILFFIFIVLFLISLISGLLRK' A
#
# COMPACT_ATOMS: atom_id res chain seq x y z
N MET A 1 28.11 -5.02 -4.85
CA MET A 1 26.73 -4.54 -4.63
C MET A 1 25.76 -5.05 -5.72
N LEU A 2 26.06 -4.86 -7.00
CA LEU A 2 25.17 -5.25 -8.11
C LEU A 2 24.77 -6.75 -8.12
N ARG A 3 25.70 -7.66 -7.78
CA ARG A 3 25.41 -9.10 -7.69
C ARG A 3 24.38 -9.44 -6.60
N TRP A 4 24.49 -8.80 -5.44
CA TRP A 4 23.55 -9.00 -4.33
C TRP A 4 22.17 -8.46 -4.67
N ALA A 5 22.09 -7.26 -5.28
CA ALA A 5 20.82 -6.69 -5.73
C ALA A 5 20.10 -7.61 -6.74
N LEU A 6 20.83 -8.20 -7.68
CA LEU A 6 20.27 -9.16 -8.65
C LEU A 6 19.72 -10.42 -7.96
N ILE A 7 20.43 -10.93 -6.95
CA ILE A 7 20.00 -12.10 -6.18
C ILE A 7 18.71 -11.79 -5.42
N PHE A 8 18.65 -10.67 -4.70
CA PHE A 8 17.45 -10.25 -3.99
C PHE A 8 16.26 -9.99 -4.94
N PHE A 9 16.54 -9.45 -6.13
CA PHE A 9 15.53 -9.23 -7.15
C PHE A 9 14.89 -10.54 -7.62
N ILE A 10 15.70 -11.57 -7.89
CA ILE A 10 15.21 -12.90 -8.28
C ILE A 10 14.38 -13.51 -7.14
N ILE A 11 14.87 -13.42 -5.89
CA ILE A 11 14.15 -13.92 -4.71
C ILE A 11 12.78 -13.23 -4.57
N ALA A 12 12.71 -11.92 -4.78
CA ALA A 12 11.47 -11.16 -4.72
C ALA A 12 10.45 -11.62 -5.77
N ILE A 13 10.88 -11.88 -7.01
CA ILE A 13 10.00 -12.39 -8.07
C ILE A 13 9.49 -13.79 -7.75
N VAL A 14 10.37 -14.69 -7.32
CA VAL A 14 10.01 -16.06 -6.93
C VAL A 14 8.99 -16.00 -5.79
N ALA A 15 9.26 -15.22 -4.74
CA ALA A 15 8.32 -15.05 -3.66
C ALA A 15 6.97 -14.49 -4.16
N ALA A 16 6.98 -13.50 -5.08
CA ALA A 16 5.78 -12.91 -5.67
C ALA A 16 4.90 -13.94 -6.37
N VAL A 17 5.49 -14.84 -7.15
CA VAL A 17 4.79 -15.89 -7.89
C VAL A 17 4.27 -17.00 -6.96
N PHE A 18 5.07 -17.42 -5.97
CA PHE A 18 4.76 -18.59 -5.14
C PHE A 18 3.90 -18.32 -3.89
N GLY A 19 3.86 -17.10 -3.36
CA GLY A 19 3.28 -16.88 -2.03
C GLY A 19 2.56 -15.56 -1.78
N PHE A 20 2.80 -14.52 -2.57
CA PHE A 20 2.20 -13.21 -2.28
C PHE A 20 0.71 -13.09 -2.68
N GLY A 21 0.16 -13.99 -3.49
CA GLY A 21 -1.24 -13.91 -3.92
C GLY A 21 -2.25 -13.96 -2.76
N GLY A 22 -2.05 -14.86 -1.79
CA GLY A 22 -2.94 -14.99 -0.63
C GLY A 22 -2.78 -13.85 0.38
N ILE A 23 -1.56 -13.37 0.59
CA ILE A 23 -1.27 -12.24 1.48
C ILE A 23 -1.78 -10.93 0.87
N ALA A 24 -1.64 -10.77 -0.44
CA ALA A 24 -2.19 -9.62 -1.17
C ALA A 24 -3.72 -9.55 -1.03
N ALA A 25 -4.43 -10.68 -1.10
CA ALA A 25 -5.87 -10.72 -0.89
C ALA A 25 -6.28 -10.26 0.53
N GLY A 26 -5.54 -10.67 1.56
CA GLY A 26 -5.75 -10.20 2.93
C GLY A 26 -5.43 -8.71 3.11
N ALA A 27 -4.31 -8.26 2.54
CA ALA A 27 -3.87 -6.87 2.59
C ALA A 27 -4.84 -5.91 1.88
N VAL A 28 -5.49 -6.36 0.79
CA VAL A 28 -6.52 -5.59 0.08
C VAL A 28 -7.67 -5.19 0.99
N SER A 29 -8.10 -6.08 1.89
CA SER A 29 -9.18 -5.79 2.84
C SER A 29 -8.81 -4.67 3.81
N ILE A 30 -7.59 -4.72 4.36
CA ILE A 30 -7.07 -3.69 5.28
C ILE A 30 -6.87 -2.36 4.53
N ALA A 31 -6.32 -2.41 3.31
CA ALA A 31 -6.09 -1.23 2.48
C ALA A 31 -7.39 -0.48 2.16
N ARG A 32 -8.49 -1.19 1.88
CA ARG A 32 -9.81 -0.58 1.64
C ARG A 32 -10.29 0.22 2.86
N ILE A 33 -10.17 -0.35 4.07
CA ILE A 33 -10.60 0.33 5.30
C ILE A 33 -9.79 1.61 5.51
N LEU A 34 -8.46 1.55 5.38
CA LEU A 34 -7.58 2.71 5.51
C LEU A 34 -7.86 3.78 4.46
N PHE A 35 -8.15 3.38 3.21
CA PHE A 35 -8.49 4.30 2.12
C PHE A 35 -9.76 5.11 2.44
N PHE A 36 -10.81 4.46 2.95
CA PHE A 36 -12.03 5.16 3.37
C PHE A 36 -11.79 6.11 4.54
N ILE A 37 -11.03 5.70 5.55
CA ILE A 37 -10.65 6.57 6.67
C ILE A 37 -9.89 7.79 6.16
N PHE A 38 -8.92 7.58 5.26
CA PHE A 38 -8.16 8.66 4.66
C PHE A 38 -9.05 9.62 3.87
N ILE A 39 -10.02 9.13 3.09
CA ILE A 39 -10.97 9.99 2.37
C ILE A 39 -11.77 10.86 3.34
N VAL A 40 -12.29 10.29 4.43
CA VAL A 40 -13.07 11.04 5.42
C VAL A 40 -12.20 12.12 6.05
N LEU A 41 -11.00 11.78 6.51
CA LEU A 41 -10.05 12.75 7.08
C LEU A 41 -9.63 13.81 6.08
N PHE A 42 -9.40 13.43 4.82
CA PHE A 42 -9.06 14.33 3.74
C PHE A 42 -10.19 15.32 3.47
N LEU A 43 -11.45 14.86 3.43
CA LEU A 43 -12.61 15.74 3.27
C LEU A 43 -12.76 16.70 4.45
N ILE A 44 -12.59 16.22 5.70
CA ILE A 44 -12.62 17.07 6.89
C ILE A 44 -11.50 18.13 6.83
N SER A 45 -10.28 17.71 6.50
CA SER A 45 -9.13 18.61 6.34
C SER A 45 -9.33 19.61 5.21
N LEU A 46 -9.93 19.19 4.11
CA LEU A 46 -10.18 20.04 2.94
C LEU A 46 -11.22 21.11 3.28
N ILE A 47 -12.34 20.71 3.89
CA ILE A 47 -13.41 21.62 4.30
C ILE A 47 -12.92 22.60 5.37
N SER A 48 -12.22 22.11 6.39
CA SER A 48 -11.63 22.97 7.44
C SER A 48 -10.56 23.93 6.90
N GLY A 49 -9.75 23.49 5.93
CA GLY A 49 -8.77 24.34 5.25
C GLY A 49 -9.42 25.40 4.36
N LEU A 50 -10.55 25.06 3.72
CA LEU A 50 -11.31 26.00 2.89
C LEU A 50 -12.07 27.03 3.73
N LEU A 51 -12.60 26.63 4.89
CA LEU A 51 -13.30 27.51 5.85
C LEU A 51 -12.35 28.44 6.64
N ARG A 52 -11.07 28.09 6.74
CA ARG A 52 -10.05 28.91 7.43
C ARG A 52 -9.37 29.95 6.51
N LYS A 53 -9.71 29.98 5.22
CA LYS A 53 -9.38 31.06 4.29
C LYS A 53 -10.54 32.05 4.23
#